data_AF-A0A438JB52-F1
#
_entry.id   AF-A0A438JB52-F1
#
_cell.length_a   1.000
_cell.length_b   1.000
_cell.length_c   1.000
_cell.angle_alpha   90.00
_cell.angle_beta   90.00
_cell.angle_gamma   90.00
#
_symmetry.space_group_name_H-M   'P 1'
#
loop_
_entity.id
_entity.type
_entity.pdbx_description
1 polymer ?
#
loop_
_entity_poly.entity_id
_entity_poly.type
_entity_poly.pdbx_seq_one_letter_code
_entity_poly.pdbx_strand_id
1 'polypeptide(L)' 'MQINNAGSNAYSYKPLAEASDEDLIEVVTTNTLGLMICCREAIKMMLNQPRGGHIFNIDGAGSDGRPTPRYHISI' A
#
# COMPACT_ATOMS: atom_id res chain seq x y z
N MET A 1 18.45 -1.99 3.73
CA MET A 1 17.08 -2.15 4.27
C MET A 1 16.19 -1.17 3.53
N GLN A 2 15.03 -1.62 3.06
CA GLN A 2 14.01 -0.78 2.43
C GLN A 2 12.72 -0.89 3.24
N ILE A 3 12.07 0.23 3.52
CA ILE A 3 10.78 0.27 4.22
C ILE A 3 9.76 0.94 3.29
N ASN A 4 8.77 0.17 2.84
CA ASN A 4 7.69 0.65 2.02
C ASN A 4 6.49 0.96 2.92
N ASN A 5 6.44 2.21 3.41
CA ASN A 5 5.41 2.71 4.33
C ASN A 5 4.53 3.80 3.72
N ALA A 6 4.86 4.31 2.53
CA ALA A 6 4.00 5.29 1.88
C ALA A 6 2.64 4.65 1.60
N GLY A 7 1.57 5.35 2.02
CA GLY A 7 0.20 4.88 1.87
C GLY A 7 -0.75 6.06 1.85
N SER A 8 -1.83 5.93 1.08
CA SER A 8 -2.93 6.90 0.98
C SER A 8 -4.28 6.22 1.17
N ASN A 9 -5.20 6.95 1.78
CA ASN A 9 -6.64 6.69 1.79
C ASN A 9 -7.41 7.81 1.05
N ALA A 10 -6.73 8.53 0.16
CA ALA A 10 -7.21 9.74 -0.52
C ALA A 10 -7.70 10.86 0.43
N TYR A 11 -7.22 10.86 1.69
CA TYR A 11 -7.65 11.77 2.76
C TYR A 11 -9.17 11.84 2.93
N SER A 12 -9.88 10.75 2.59
CA SER A 12 -11.33 10.70 2.56
C SER A 12 -11.86 9.52 3.37
N TYR A 13 -13.00 9.72 4.03
CA TYR A 13 -13.70 8.72 4.84
C TYR A 13 -15.14 8.64 4.38
N LYS A 14 -15.35 8.07 3.19
CA LYS A 14 -16.66 7.91 2.56
C LYS A 14 -16.88 6.47 2.09
N PRO A 15 -18.15 6.04 1.94
CA PRO A 15 -18.45 4.74 1.33
C PRO A 15 -17.78 4.59 -0.03
N LEU A 16 -17.39 3.36 -0.39
CA LEU A 16 -16.77 3.08 -1.70
C LEU A 16 -17.64 3.55 -2.87
N ALA A 17 -18.96 3.47 -2.72
CA ALA A 17 -19.92 3.94 -3.72
C ALA A 17 -19.87 5.45 -3.99
N GLU A 18 -19.23 6.23 -3.11
CA GLU A 18 -19.06 7.68 -3.22
C GLU A 18 -17.61 8.08 -3.58
N ALA A 19 -16.70 7.11 -3.71
CA ALA A 19 -15.32 7.36 -4.12
C ALA A 19 -15.25 7.89 -5.55
N SER A 20 -14.45 8.94 -5.79
CA SER A 20 -14.19 9.38 -7.16
C SER A 20 -13.12 8.51 -7.80
N ASP A 21 -13.05 8.50 -9.12
CA ASP A 21 -12.01 7.77 -9.84
C ASP A 21 -10.61 8.25 -9.42
N GLU A 22 -10.44 9.55 -9.16
CA GLU A 22 -9.18 10.14 -8.69
C GLU A 22 -8.76 9.58 -7.33
N ASP A 23 -9.70 9.49 -6.37
CA ASP A 23 -9.43 8.91 -5.05
C ASP A 23 -8.98 7.45 -5.18
N LEU A 24 -9.69 6.67 -6.01
CA LEU A 24 -9.38 5.26 -6.25
C LEU A 24 -8.00 5.10 -6.91
N ILE A 25 -7.72 5.92 -7.92
CA ILE A 25 -6.44 5.92 -8.61
C ILE A 25 -5.31 6.31 -7.65
N GLU A 26 -5.48 7.30 -6.79
CA GLU A 26 -4.47 7.70 -5.80
C GLU A 26 -4.12 6.55 -4.86
N VAL A 27 -5.14 5.89 -4.30
CA VAL A 27 -4.98 4.76 -3.38
C VAL A 27 -4.24 3.61 -4.05
N VAL A 28 -4.68 3.20 -5.25
CA VAL A 28 -4.07 2.07 -5.98
C VAL A 28 -2.65 2.42 -6.44
N THR A 29 -2.44 3.65 -6.93
CA THR A 29 -1.14 4.09 -7.43
C THR A 29 -0.12 4.18 -6.31
N THR A 30 -0.52 4.62 -5.12
CA THR A 30 0.39 4.75 -3.97
C THR A 30 0.64 3.39 -3.31
N ASN A 31 -0.43 2.71 -2.88
CA ASN A 31 -0.34 1.59 -1.96
C ASN A 31 0.07 0.30 -2.67
N THR A 32 -0.29 0.16 -3.95
CA THR A 32 -0.06 -1.07 -4.72
C THR A 32 1.03 -0.84 -5.76
N LEU A 33 0.82 0.06 -6.71
CA LEU A 33 1.77 0.28 -7.81
C LEU A 33 3.10 0.85 -7.30
N GLY A 34 3.05 1.87 -6.46
CA GLY A 34 4.22 2.51 -5.85
C GLY A 34 5.03 1.50 -5.04
N LEU A 35 4.36 0.71 -4.19
CA LEU A 35 5.00 -0.37 -3.43
C LEU A 35 5.71 -1.39 -4.33
N MET A 36 5.06 -1.85 -5.41
CA MET A 36 5.67 -2.79 -6.36
C MET A 36 6.90 -2.19 -7.06
N ILE A 37 6.84 -0.92 -7.45
CA ILE A 37 7.97 -0.21 -8.06
C ILE A 37 9.13 -0.10 -7.06
N CYS A 38 8.87 0.33 -5.82
CA CYS A 38 9.88 0.40 -4.76
C CYS A 38 10.52 -0.97 -4.48
N CYS A 39 9.72 -2.04 -4.43
CA CYS A 39 10.22 -3.40 -4.29
C CYS A 39 11.15 -3.78 -5.45
N ARG A 40 10.73 -3.52 -6.69
CA ARG A 40 11.52 -3.87 -7.89
C ARG A 40 12.89 -3.19 -7.88
N GLU A 41 12.93 -1.89 -7.58
CA GLU A 41 14.20 -1.15 -7.58
C GLU A 41 15.08 -1.52 -6.37
N ALA A 42 14.49 -1.76 -5.20
CA ALA A 42 15.21 -2.27 -4.04
C ALA A 42 15.83 -3.64 -4.32
N ILE A 43 15.09 -4.57 -4.96
CA ILE A 43 15.60 -5.89 -5.34
C ILE A 43 16.77 -5.75 -6.32
N LYS A 44 16.64 -4.94 -7.38
CA LYS A 44 17.73 -4.71 -8.35
C LYS A 44 19.01 -4.23 -7.67
N MET A 45 18.90 -3.32 -6.70
CA MET A 45 20.05 -2.86 -5.92
C MET A 45 20.62 -3.99 -5.04
N MET A 46 19.77 -4.72 -4.32
CA MET A 46 20.17 -5.77 -3.38
C MET A 46 20.82 -6.97 -4.07
N LEU A 47 20.46 -7.28 -5.32
CA LEU A 47 21.10 -8.35 -6.11
C LEU A 47 22.62 -8.14 -6.29
N ASN A 48 23.07 -6.88 -6.25
CA ASN A 48 24.48 -6.52 -6.39
C ASN A 48 25.22 -6.41 -5.04
N GLN A 49 24.55 -6.72 -3.92
CA GLN A 49 25.13 -6.63 -2.58
C GLN A 49 25.52 -8.04 -2.09
N PRO A 50 26.75 -8.25 -1.57
CA PRO A 50 27.20 -9.57 -1.10
C PRO A 50 26.32 -10.23 -0.03
N ARG A 51 25.56 -9.43 0.73
CA ARG A 51 24.67 -9.88 1.82
C ARG A 51 23.18 -9.72 1.47
N GLY A 52 22.85 -9.28 0.26
CA GLY A 52 21.49 -8.89 -0.12
C GLY A 52 20.93 -7.79 0.78
N GLY A 53 19.62 -7.84 1.03
CA GLY A 53 18.95 -6.92 1.94
C GLY A 53 17.55 -7.39 2.33
N HIS A 54 16.91 -6.61 3.20
CA HIS A 54 15.54 -6.84 3.65
C HIS A 54 14.63 -5.71 3.18
N ILE A 55 13.45 -6.08 2.70
CA ILE A 55 12.35 -5.18 2.32
C ILE A 55 11.20 -5.44 3.29
N PHE A 56 10.69 -4.39 3.91
CA PHE A 56 9.54 -4.43 4.80
C PHE A 56 8.39 -3.67 4.15
N ASN A 57 7.32 -4.37 3.83
CA ASN A 57 6.08 -3.79 3.32
C ASN A 57 5.12 -3.57 4.49
N ILE A 58 4.66 -2.34 4.65
CA ILE A 58 3.67 -1.99 5.68
C ILE A 58 2.27 -2.14 5.09
N ASP A 59 1.41 -2.80 5.84
CA ASP A 59 0.02 -3.04 5.46
C ASP A 59 -0.94 -2.34 6.43
N GLY A 60 -2.18 -2.12 6.00
CA GLY A 60 -3.22 -1.45 6.77
C GLY A 60 -4.05 -2.42 7.62
N ALA A 61 -4.70 -1.90 8.66
CA ALA A 61 -5.66 -2.67 9.44
C ALA A 61 -6.86 -3.09 8.58
N GLY A 62 -7.16 -4.39 8.53
CA GLY A 62 -8.27 -4.97 7.76
C GLY A 62 -7.83 -5.72 6.50
N SER A 63 -6.53 -5.72 6.16
CA SER A 63 -5.99 -6.52 5.07
C SER A 63 -6.08 -8.04 5.28
N ASP A 64 -6.16 -8.47 6.54
CA ASP A 64 -6.41 -9.86 6.96
C ASP A 64 -7.90 -10.23 6.95
N GLY A 65 -8.75 -9.36 6.41
CA GLY A 65 -10.21 -9.55 6.32
C GLY A 65 -10.94 -9.31 7.64
N ARG A 66 -10.25 -8.84 8.69
CA ARG A 66 -10.91 -8.51 9.95
C ARG A 66 -11.60 -7.15 9.88
N PRO A 67 -12.76 -6.99 10.54
CA PRO A 67 -13.45 -5.72 10.57
C PRO A 67 -12.63 -4.69 11.34
N THR A 68 -12.26 -3.61 10.65
CA THR A 68 -11.70 -2.42 11.30
C THR A 68 -12.84 -1.40 11.44
N PRO A 69 -13.19 -0.95 12.67
CA PRO A 69 -14.21 0.08 12.86
C PRO A 69 -13.89 1.33 12.03
N ARG A 70 -14.87 1.81 11.23
CA ARG A 70 -14.77 2.91 10.24
C ARG A 70 -14.14 2.57 8.87
N TYR A 71 -13.69 1.34 8.63
CA TYR A 71 -13.06 0.95 7.35
C TYR A 71 -13.63 -0.33 6.72
N HIS A 72 -14.74 -0.86 7.26
CA HIS A 72 -15.43 -2.01 6.68
C HIS A 72 -16.77 -1.59 6.07
N ILE A 73 -17.14 -2.22 4.96
CA ILE A 73 -18.44 -2.04 4.31
C ILE A 73 -19.37 -3.13 4.83
N SER A 74 -20.41 -2.74 5.55
CA SER A 74 -21.55 -3.60 5.83
C SER A 74 -22.68 -3.14 4.90
N ILE A 75 -23.19 -4.06 4.07
CA ILE A 75 -24.40 -3.85 3.26
C ILE A 75 -25.66 -4.07 4.10
#